data_AF-A0A969I0V7-F1
#
_entry.id   AF-A0A969I0V7-F1
#
_cell.length_a   1.000
_cell.length_b   1.000
_cell.length_c   1.000
_cell.angle_alpha   90.00
_cell.angle_beta   90.00
_cell.angle_gamma   90.00
#
_symmetry.space_group_name_H-M   'P 1'
#
loop_
_entity.id
_entity.type
_entity.pdbx_description
1 polymer ?
#
loop_
_entity_poly.entity_id
_entity_poly.type
_entity_poly.pdbx_seq_one_letter_code
_entity_poly.pdbx_strand_id
1 'polypeptide(L)'
;MNNRSLLLALTATLGMLHTLPAHALQAITGHITVLESTYMPGSISLQLDTGNAACPAGKWLRWTNPASAEATYSTMLAALLANKKVNFYIDDNDANCVGRFFHLLNQN
;
A
#
# COMPACT_ATOMS: atom_id res chain seq x y z
N MET A 1 -37.16 14.70 46.33
CA MET A 1 -35.89 14.47 45.61
C MET A 1 -36.16 13.47 44.50
N ASN A 2 -35.91 13.86 43.26
CA ASN A 2 -36.61 13.37 42.07
C ASN A 2 -35.77 12.29 41.35
N ASN A 3 -36.17 11.01 41.45
CA ASN A 3 -35.48 9.84 40.87
C ASN A 3 -35.48 9.77 39.33
N ARG A 4 -35.97 10.80 38.64
CA ARG A 4 -36.03 10.84 37.16
C ARG A 4 -34.76 11.39 36.51
N SER A 5 -33.95 12.14 37.25
CA SER A 5 -32.72 12.77 36.73
C SER A 5 -31.50 11.84 36.68
N LEU A 6 -31.56 10.67 37.33
CA LEU A 6 -30.43 9.73 37.36
C LEU A 6 -30.37 8.79 36.14
N LEU A 7 -31.52 8.54 35.49
CA LEU A 7 -31.62 7.64 34.34
C LEU A 7 -31.15 8.29 33.02
N LEU A 8 -31.21 9.62 32.91
CA LEU A 8 -30.78 10.36 31.72
C LEU A 8 -29.28 10.61 31.66
N ALA A 9 -28.55 10.47 32.77
CA ALA A 9 -27.09 10.62 32.79
C ALA A 9 -26.35 9.31 32.43
N LEU A 10 -27.01 8.16 32.53
CA LEU A 10 -26.37 6.85 32.35
C LEU A 10 -26.34 6.36 30.88
N THR A 11 -27.17 6.92 30.01
CA THR A 11 -27.21 6.55 28.57
C THR A 11 -26.25 7.36 27.69
N ALA A 12 -25.58 8.40 28.23
CA ALA A 12 -24.70 9.26 27.45
C ALA A 12 -23.21 8.83 27.44
N THR A 13 -22.82 7.81 28.20
CA THR A 13 -21.40 7.41 28.35
C THR A 13 -21.03 6.11 27.63
N LEU A 14 -21.99 5.42 27.00
CA LEU A 14 -21.77 4.15 26.30
C LEU A 14 -21.54 4.36 24.79
N GLY A 15 -20.62 5.25 24.42
CA GLY A 15 -20.38 5.63 23.02
C GLY A 15 -18.92 5.81 22.63
N MET A 16 -17.96 5.44 23.49
CA MET A 16 -16.55 5.43 23.11
C MET A 16 -16.27 4.16 22.28
N LEU A 17 -16.72 4.17 21.02
CA LEU A 17 -16.23 3.24 20.00
C LEU A 17 -14.72 3.44 19.87
N HIS A 18 -13.97 2.46 20.34
CA HIS A 18 -12.54 2.36 20.07
C HIS A 18 -12.37 2.04 18.59
N THR A 19 -11.99 3.03 17.77
CA THR A 19 -11.49 2.79 16.42
C THR A 19 -10.10 2.17 16.55
N LEU A 20 -10.04 0.85 16.61
CA LEU A 20 -8.77 0.13 16.44
C LEU A 20 -8.14 0.56 15.10
N PRO A 21 -6.81 0.68 15.01
CA PRO A 21 -6.16 0.91 13.73
C PRO A 21 -6.46 -0.28 12.82
N ALA A 22 -7.33 -0.07 11.85
CA ALA A 22 -7.51 -1.03 10.76
C ALA A 22 -6.24 -0.94 9.90
N HIS A 23 -5.43 -1.99 9.91
CA HIS A 23 -4.31 -2.12 8.98
C HIS A 23 -4.88 -2.37 7.58
N ALA A 24 -5.31 -1.30 6.92
CA ALA A 24 -5.76 -1.35 5.55
C ALA A 24 -4.55 -1.34 4.61
N LEU A 25 -4.64 -2.09 3.52
CA LEU A 25 -3.69 -2.03 2.42
C LEU A 25 -4.30 -1.21 1.30
N GLN A 26 -3.51 -0.32 0.71
CA GLN A 26 -3.89 0.41 -0.50
C GLN A 26 -3.22 -0.22 -1.71
N ALA A 27 -4.00 -0.47 -2.76
CA ALA A 27 -3.48 -0.95 -4.04
C ALA A 27 -3.27 0.24 -5.00
N ILE A 28 -2.10 0.28 -5.64
CA ILE A 28 -1.82 1.15 -6.79
C ILE A 28 -1.73 0.25 -8.01
N THR A 29 -2.63 0.46 -8.99
CA THR A 29 -2.73 -0.35 -10.21
C THR A 29 -2.25 0.44 -11.42
N GLY A 30 -1.10 0.08 -11.97
CA GLY A 30 -0.45 0.83 -13.05
C GLY A 30 0.55 0.03 -13.86
N HIS A 31 1.23 0.71 -14.79
CA HIS A 31 2.42 0.19 -15.47
C HIS A 31 3.67 0.72 -14.78
N ILE A 32 4.70 -0.12 -14.73
CA ILE A 32 6.03 0.32 -14.30
C ILE A 32 6.60 1.23 -15.39
N THR A 33 7.02 2.43 -15.01
CA THR A 33 7.63 3.40 -15.93
C THR A 33 9.15 3.44 -15.78
N VAL A 34 9.64 3.22 -14.56
CA VAL A 34 11.05 3.18 -14.22
C VAL A 34 11.29 2.06 -13.21
N LEU A 35 12.37 1.30 -13.40
CA LEU A 35 12.85 0.28 -12.48
C LEU A 35 14.37 0.47 -12.31
N GLU A 36 14.82 0.74 -11.08
CA GLU A 36 16.26 0.92 -10.83
C GLU A 36 17.00 -0.41 -10.89
N SER A 37 18.02 -0.50 -11.75
CA SER A 37 18.89 -1.67 -11.83
C SER A 37 20.00 -1.62 -10.77
N THR A 38 19.73 -2.12 -9.57
CA THR A 38 20.79 -2.35 -8.60
C THR A 38 21.36 -3.74 -8.78
N TYR A 39 22.68 -3.86 -8.90
CA TYR A 39 23.41 -5.11 -9.15
C TYR A 39 23.11 -6.24 -8.13
N MET A 40 22.64 -5.91 -6.92
CA MET A 40 22.09 -6.84 -5.91
C MET A 40 21.14 -6.06 -4.97
N PRO A 41 19.81 -6.06 -5.20
CA PRO A 41 18.90 -5.24 -4.40
C PRO A 41 18.66 -5.83 -3.02
N GLY A 42 19.13 -5.16 -1.97
CA GLY A 42 18.47 -5.21 -0.65
C GLY A 42 17.10 -4.51 -0.67
N SER A 43 16.90 -3.63 -1.65
CA SER A 43 15.67 -2.91 -1.94
C SER A 43 15.53 -2.66 -3.44
N ILE A 44 14.33 -2.77 -3.98
CA ILE A 44 14.00 -2.46 -5.38
C ILE A 44 13.26 -1.11 -5.40
N SER A 45 13.74 -0.16 -6.20
CA SER A 45 13.03 1.11 -6.43
C SER A 45 12.35 1.09 -7.80
N LEU A 46 11.11 1.57 -7.85
CA LEU A 46 10.35 1.66 -9.09
C LEU A 46 9.44 2.89 -9.11
N GLN A 47 8.93 3.26 -10.28
CA GLN A 47 7.87 4.24 -10.45
C GLN A 47 6.70 3.63 -11.24
N LEU A 48 5.49 4.08 -10.93
CA LEU A 48 4.28 3.73 -11.66
C LEU A 48 3.73 4.96 -12.39
N ASP A 49 3.03 4.71 -13.50
CA ASP A 49 2.28 5.72 -14.28
C ASP A 49 1.03 6.25 -13.56
N THR A 50 0.59 5.55 -12.52
CA THR A 50 -0.56 5.85 -11.69
C THR A 50 -0.13 5.90 -10.22
N GLY A 51 -0.99 6.47 -9.38
CA GLY A 51 -0.71 6.63 -7.96
C GLY A 51 -1.98 6.81 -7.16
N ASN A 52 -1.81 7.06 -5.87
CA ASN A 52 -2.86 7.43 -4.94
C ASN A 52 -2.50 8.73 -4.20
N ALA A 53 -3.28 9.11 -3.20
CA ALA A 53 -3.07 10.34 -2.45
C ALA A 53 -1.73 10.37 -1.68
N ALA A 54 -1.26 9.22 -1.17
CA ALA A 54 0.00 9.11 -0.43
C ALA A 54 1.23 8.98 -1.35
N CYS A 55 1.04 8.27 -2.46
CA CYS A 55 2.05 7.92 -3.44
C CYS A 55 1.57 8.31 -4.84
N PRO A 56 1.68 9.60 -5.23
CA PRO A 56 1.26 10.06 -6.55
C PRO A 56 2.07 9.41 -7.68
N ALA A 57 1.51 9.43 -8.89
CA ALA A 57 2.17 8.90 -10.08
C ALA A 57 3.58 9.49 -10.26
N GLY A 58 4.53 8.67 -10.70
CA GLY A 58 5.94 9.05 -10.84
C GLY A 58 6.72 9.20 -9.53
N LYS A 59 6.09 9.10 -8.36
CA LYS A 59 6.84 9.03 -7.10
C LYS A 59 7.56 7.67 -7.00
N TRP A 60 8.77 7.71 -6.43
CA TRP A 60 9.53 6.50 -6.15
C TRP A 60 8.82 5.63 -5.11
N LEU A 61 8.52 4.40 -5.50
CA LEU A 61 8.08 3.31 -4.64
C LEU A 61 9.28 2.46 -4.29
N ARG A 62 9.28 1.90 -3.07
CA ARG A 62 10.34 1.00 -2.60
C ARG A 62 9.77 -0.34 -2.23
N TRP A 63 10.43 -1.41 -2.61
CA TRP A 63 10.07 -2.76 -2.22
C TRP A 63 11.27 -3.43 -1.54
N THR A 64 11.04 -4.08 -0.40
CA THR A 64 12.10 -4.70 0.41
C THR A 64 11.65 -6.07 0.91
N ASN A 65 12.15 -7.13 0.29
CA ASN A 65 12.15 -8.48 0.86
C ASN A 65 13.37 -9.25 0.34
N PRO A 66 14.42 -9.40 1.16
CA PRO A 66 15.69 -9.98 0.72
C PRO A 66 15.55 -11.45 0.28
N ALA A 67 14.58 -12.19 0.82
CA ALA A 67 14.38 -13.60 0.48
C ALA A 67 13.84 -13.82 -0.94
N SER A 68 13.27 -12.79 -1.58
CA SER A 68 12.64 -12.90 -2.91
C SER A 68 13.02 -11.76 -3.85
N ALA A 69 14.12 -11.06 -3.57
CA ALA A 69 14.51 -9.86 -4.31
C ALA A 69 14.78 -10.14 -5.79
N GLU A 70 15.50 -11.20 -6.12
CA GLU A 70 15.83 -11.57 -7.51
C GLU A 70 14.58 -11.96 -8.31
N ALA A 71 13.70 -12.77 -7.73
CA ALA A 71 12.45 -13.19 -8.35
C ALA A 71 11.48 -12.01 -8.54
N THR A 72 11.39 -11.13 -7.55
CA THR A 72 10.52 -9.95 -7.64
C THR A 72 11.08 -8.95 -8.65
N TYR A 73 12.39 -8.70 -8.64
CA TYR A 73 13.04 -7.82 -9.60
C TYR A 73 12.86 -8.32 -11.03
N SER A 74 13.11 -9.61 -11.28
CA SER A 74 12.93 -10.18 -12.62
C SER A 74 11.47 -10.13 -13.08
N THR A 75 10.50 -10.31 -12.17
CA THR A 75 9.07 -10.15 -12.47
C THR A 75 8.71 -8.69 -12.78
N MET A 76 9.22 -7.73 -12.01
CA MET A 76 9.02 -6.29 -12.28
C MET A 76 9.66 -5.87 -13.60
N LEU A 77 10.86 -6.36 -13.89
CA LEU A 77 11.53 -6.12 -15.17
C LEU A 77 10.74 -6.70 -16.34
N ALA A 78 10.23 -7.93 -16.20
CA ALA A 78 9.36 -8.53 -17.20
C ALA A 78 8.08 -7.72 -17.40
N ALA A 79 7.46 -7.22 -16.31
CA ALA A 79 6.27 -6.38 -16.38
C ALA A 79 6.53 -5.06 -17.12
N LEU A 80 7.67 -4.41 -16.85
CA LEU A 80 8.13 -3.20 -17.53
C LEU A 80 8.33 -3.45 -19.02
N LEU A 81 9.11 -4.48 -19.38
CA LEU A 81 9.42 -4.81 -20.79
C LEU A 81 8.19 -5.24 -21.58
N ALA A 82 7.26 -5.95 -20.96
CA ALA A 82 6.02 -6.41 -21.59
C ALA A 82 4.90 -5.37 -21.52
N ASN A 83 5.14 -4.19 -20.95
CA ASN A 83 4.15 -3.16 -20.69
C ASN A 83 2.87 -3.71 -20.04
N LYS A 84 3.03 -4.56 -19.01
CA LYS A 84 1.93 -5.18 -18.28
C LYS A 84 1.54 -4.37 -17.06
N LYS A 85 0.25 -4.33 -16.76
CA LYS A 85 -0.25 -3.74 -15.51
C LYS A 85 0.15 -4.59 -14.31
N VAL A 86 0.40 -3.92 -13.20
CA VAL A 86 0.78 -4.51 -11.92
C VAL A 86 -0.09 -3.91 -10.81
N ASN A 87 -0.30 -4.68 -9.74
CA ASN A 87 -0.77 -4.15 -8.47
C ASN A 87 0.39 -4.06 -7.49
N PHE A 88 0.62 -2.87 -6.96
CA PHE A 88 1.57 -2.61 -5.90
C PHE A 88 0.81 -2.24 -4.64
N TYR A 89 1.01 -2.99 -3.56
CA TYR A 89 0.28 -2.78 -2.31
C TYR A 89 1.17 -2.10 -1.28
N ILE A 90 0.69 -1.02 -0.68
CA ILE A 90 1.34 -0.29 0.42
C ILE A 90 0.44 -0.30 1.65
N ASP A 91 1.01 -0.01 2.82
CA ASP A 91 0.21 0.28 4.01
C ASP A 91 -0.60 1.57 3.80
N ASP A 92 -1.81 1.62 4.36
CA ASP A 92 -2.72 2.76 4.21
C ASP A 92 -2.06 4.07 4.63
N ASN A 93 -2.09 5.05 3.71
CA ASN A 93 -1.48 6.37 3.89
C ASN A 93 0.04 6.37 4.15
N ASP A 94 0.76 5.31 3.73
CA ASP A 94 2.22 5.30 3.84
C ASP A 94 2.87 6.33 2.92
N ALA A 95 3.31 7.45 3.51
CA ALA A 95 4.02 8.50 2.81
C ALA A 95 5.41 8.08 2.30
N ASN A 96 5.98 6.99 2.84
CA ASN A 96 7.27 6.45 2.41
C ASN A 96 7.15 5.53 1.20
N CYS A 97 5.93 5.15 0.82
CA CYS A 97 5.63 4.35 -0.37
C CYS A 97 6.36 3.00 -0.40
N VAL A 98 6.36 2.31 0.74
CA VAL A 98 6.99 0.99 0.89
C VAL A 98 5.99 -0.12 0.59
N GLY A 99 6.31 -0.92 -0.42
CA GLY A 99 5.51 -2.04 -0.88
C GLY A 99 5.54 -3.22 0.07
N ARG A 100 4.36 -3.81 0.28
CA ARG A 100 4.14 -5.06 1.00
C ARG A 100 3.99 -6.24 0.06
N PHE A 101 3.23 -6.05 -1.01
CA PHE A 101 2.93 -7.08 -2.00
C PHE A 101 3.03 -6.51 -3.42
N PHE A 102 3.37 -7.38 -4.36
CA PHE A 102 3.49 -7.04 -5.78
C PHE A 102 2.88 -8.17 -6.60
N HIS A 103 1.87 -7.86 -7.42
CA HIS A 103 1.24 -8.83 -8.31
C HIS A 103 1.31 -8.36 -9.76
N LEU A 104 1.74 -9.24 -10.66
CA LEU A 104 1.59 -9.06 -12.09
C LEU A 104 0.14 -9.36 -12.50
N LEU A 105 -0.50 -8.45 -13.23
CA LEU A 105 -1.86 -8.67 -13.71
C LEU A 105 -1.83 -9.31 -15.10
N ASN A 106 -2.59 -10.40 -15.26
CA ASN A 106 -2.86 -10.93 -16.58
C ASN A 106 -3.97 -10.10 -17.24
N GLN A 107 -3.69 -9.52 -18.40
CA GLN A 107 -4.70 -8.85 -19.23
C GLN A 107 -5.21 -9.90 -20.21
N ASN A 108 -6.44 -10.39 -20.01
CA ASN A 108 -7.16 -11.16 -21.03
C ASN A 108 -7.66 -10.23 -22.13
#